data_AF-A0A077YX26-F1
#
_entry.id   AF-A0A077YX26-F1
#
_cell.length_a   1.000
_cell.length_b   1.000
_cell.length_c   1.000
_cell.angle_alpha   90.00
_cell.angle_beta   90.00
_cell.angle_gamma   90.00
#
_symmetry.space_group_name_H-M   'P 1'
#
loop_
_entity.id
_entity.type
_entity.pdbx_description
1 polymer ?
#
loop_
_entity_poly.entity_id
_entity_poly.type
_entity_poly.pdbx_seq_one_letter_code
_entity_poly.pdbx_strand_id
1 'polypeptide(L)'
;MLPYESLISDSQKSLTAPCTRNHRLLQALSQCQVVIGVICWALGALYLLRQGLMSGLSLAIFSGLYFIISGSVGICGAASCRRALLVAYATMCLHALVLVVPAMLVYSSLAVHFHEDGCYVYCSHLTWTCKLLCQGSPGWQGLPPQSKGRVVDIGLITTAVVEFLLALSSAILSFHLVCGSYRCLGSRIVGQLKNSVFIYEDQVLFDLFRCGYGLECSSCEFAVYCNDHCQAKAWETHRPECIFITRCPDSVPCGMVRLFSRIVVKLNNGGENEGSWFRTDYSTYERRLFKNLMSHQTRLFLESKRIREFAECCYALRSFMHSENIPFSSGLMEIFGKIVVNAFSILNDDLNPIGIGVYLNLSQLDHACDAENVVMFDGARALLNCLNPDHVDTSNDLRTHTISYDSVICETESRRRTLQSRYYFTCRCRRCLDLDLDAIATSSKCANSGCNGHVLLDVETGGGRCDGCSKAVDDLWPSVNLMLKVEKQNDALEERIPEEMNILS
;
A
#
# COMPACT_ATOMS: atom_id res chain seq x y z
N MET A 1 28.12 4.01 19.66
CA MET A 1 27.07 3.00 19.43
C MET A 1 25.93 3.26 20.40
N LEU A 2 25.00 4.14 20.01
CA LEU A 2 23.71 4.27 20.68
C LEU A 2 22.67 3.60 19.76
N PRO A 3 21.67 2.90 20.29
CA PRO A 3 20.77 2.10 19.48
C PRO A 3 19.90 3.01 18.62
N TYR A 4 19.94 2.72 17.31
CA TYR A 4 19.20 3.33 16.19
C TYR A 4 17.68 3.45 16.44
N GLU A 5 17.14 2.74 17.43
CA GLU A 5 15.71 2.76 17.80
C GLU A 5 15.25 4.03 18.52
N SER A 6 16.14 4.83 19.12
CA SER A 6 15.74 5.98 19.95
C SER A 6 15.40 7.26 19.18
N LEU A 7 15.96 7.46 17.98
CA LEU A 7 15.80 8.69 17.19
C LEU A 7 14.60 8.66 16.22
N ILE A 8 14.07 7.49 15.91
CA ILE A 8 12.88 7.32 15.06
C ILE A 8 11.59 7.75 15.82
N SER A 9 11.61 7.71 17.15
CA SER A 9 10.39 7.91 17.96
C SER A 9 9.92 9.37 18.09
N ASP A 10 10.80 10.35 17.92
CA ASP A 10 10.47 11.77 18.13
C ASP A 10 10.21 12.56 16.84
N SER A 11 10.76 12.14 15.70
CA SER A 11 10.49 12.77 14.39
C SER A 11 9.16 12.32 13.78
N GLN A 12 8.68 11.09 14.08
CA GLN A 12 7.36 10.62 13.68
C GLN A 12 6.19 11.33 14.40
N LYS A 13 6.44 12.01 15.53
CA LYS A 13 5.37 12.59 16.36
C LYS A 13 4.76 13.88 15.79
N SER A 14 5.48 14.66 14.97
CA SER A 14 5.01 15.99 14.52
C SER A 14 4.49 16.05 13.07
N LEU A 15 4.97 15.17 12.19
CA LEU A 15 4.66 15.21 10.74
C LEU A 15 3.37 14.53 10.34
N THR A 16 2.81 13.76 11.25
CA THR A 16 1.66 12.90 11.02
C THR A 16 0.39 13.47 11.64
N ALA A 17 0.45 14.66 12.24
CA ALA A 17 -0.45 15.07 13.31
C ALA A 17 -1.96 14.87 13.06
N PRO A 18 -2.56 15.08 11.88
CA PRO A 18 -3.98 14.75 11.66
C PRO A 18 -4.21 13.26 11.32
N CYS A 19 -3.34 12.67 10.50
CA CYS A 19 -3.48 11.30 10.00
C CYS A 19 -3.11 10.27 11.08
N THR A 20 -2.02 10.47 11.81
CA THR A 20 -1.74 9.71 13.04
C THR A 20 -2.65 10.08 14.18
N ARG A 21 -3.21 11.29 14.30
CA ARG A 21 -4.21 11.51 15.35
C ARG A 21 -5.45 10.67 15.08
N ASN A 22 -5.91 10.60 13.83
CA ASN A 22 -7.05 9.75 13.48
C ASN A 22 -6.71 8.26 13.61
N HIS A 23 -5.52 7.81 13.20
CA HIS A 23 -5.11 6.41 13.43
C HIS A 23 -4.89 6.09 14.90
N ARG A 24 -4.28 6.97 15.70
CA ARG A 24 -4.14 6.80 17.16
C ARG A 24 -5.50 6.80 17.85
N LEU A 25 -6.43 7.65 17.41
CA LEU A 25 -7.80 7.67 17.90
C LEU A 25 -8.51 6.36 17.55
N LEU A 26 -8.38 5.88 16.31
CA LEU A 26 -8.92 4.59 15.89
C LEU A 26 -8.32 3.44 16.70
N GLN A 27 -7.01 3.50 16.95
CA GLN A 27 -6.30 2.53 17.77
C GLN A 27 -6.82 2.55 19.22
N ALA A 28 -7.01 3.73 19.82
CA ALA A 28 -7.58 3.85 21.16
C ALA A 28 -9.02 3.32 21.22
N LEU A 29 -9.87 3.65 20.24
CA LEU A 29 -11.23 3.12 20.15
C LEU A 29 -11.23 1.60 20.03
N SER A 30 -10.37 1.04 19.18
CA SER A 30 -10.25 -0.40 18.98
C SER A 30 -9.73 -1.13 20.23
N GLN A 31 -8.83 -0.52 21.01
CA GLN A 31 -8.40 -1.03 22.32
C GLN A 31 -9.55 -1.04 23.34
N CYS A 32 -10.36 0.02 23.40
CA CYS A 32 -11.56 0.05 24.24
C CYS A 32 -12.54 -1.06 23.85
N GLN A 33 -12.69 -1.33 22.56
CA GLN A 33 -13.55 -2.39 22.04
C GLN A 33 -13.08 -3.79 22.48
N VAL A 34 -11.76 -4.05 22.48
CA VAL A 34 -11.21 -5.29 23.05
C VAL A 34 -11.53 -5.41 24.53
N VAL A 35 -11.36 -4.34 25.31
CA VAL A 35 -11.65 -4.34 26.76
C VAL A 35 -13.12 -4.63 27.03
N ILE A 36 -14.04 -3.99 26.29
CA ILE A 36 -15.47 -4.27 26.40
C ILE A 36 -15.80 -5.71 26.00
N GLY A 37 -15.13 -6.24 24.96
CA GLY A 37 -15.24 -7.65 24.58
C GLY A 37 -14.84 -8.60 25.69
N VAL A 38 -13.73 -8.34 26.39
CA VAL A 38 -13.27 -9.14 27.53
C VAL A 38 -14.25 -9.07 28.70
N ILE A 39 -14.80 -7.88 29.01
CA ILE A 39 -15.81 -7.71 30.06
C ILE A 39 -17.08 -8.50 29.71
N CYS A 40 -17.56 -8.38 28.47
CA CYS A 40 -18.73 -9.10 27.97
C CYS A 40 -18.52 -10.62 28.04
N TRP A 41 -17.35 -11.10 27.63
CA TRP A 41 -16.99 -12.52 27.70
C TRP A 41 -16.93 -13.03 29.15
N ALA A 42 -16.34 -12.26 30.07
CA ALA A 42 -16.29 -12.58 31.49
C ALA A 42 -17.67 -12.62 32.15
N LEU A 43 -18.57 -11.70 31.78
CA LEU A 43 -19.97 -11.72 32.21
C LEU A 43 -20.69 -12.97 31.72
N GLY A 44 -20.47 -13.38 30.47
CA GLY A 44 -20.97 -14.64 29.92
C GLY A 44 -20.45 -15.87 30.69
N ALA A 45 -19.16 -15.90 31.03
CA ALA A 45 -18.57 -16.99 31.82
C ALA A 45 -19.12 -17.03 33.26
N LEU A 46 -19.33 -15.87 33.89
CA LEU A 46 -19.99 -15.77 35.20
C LEU A 46 -21.43 -16.29 35.17
N TYR A 47 -22.13 -16.08 34.06
CA TYR A 47 -23.46 -16.63 33.84
C TYR A 47 -23.43 -18.17 33.80
N LEU A 48 -22.44 -18.74 33.11
CA LEU A 48 -22.14 -20.18 33.02
C LEU A 48 -21.98 -20.83 34.40
N LEU A 49 -21.20 -20.19 35.27
CA LEU A 49 -20.91 -20.71 36.61
C LEU A 49 -22.10 -20.63 37.57
N ARG A 50 -23.11 -19.80 37.29
CA ARG A 50 -24.18 -19.50 38.25
C ARG A 50 -25.56 -20.04 37.93
N GLN A 51 -25.97 -20.09 36.66
CA GLN A 51 -27.38 -20.32 36.34
C GLN A 51 -27.68 -21.56 35.51
N GLY A 52 -26.69 -22.19 34.85
CA GLY A 52 -26.94 -23.37 34.01
C GLY A 52 -27.97 -23.15 32.89
N LEU A 53 -28.36 -21.90 32.62
CA LEU A 53 -29.38 -21.49 31.67
C LEU A 53 -28.71 -21.03 30.38
N MET A 54 -29.11 -21.61 29.26
CA MET A 54 -28.30 -21.58 28.03
C MET A 54 -28.64 -20.52 27.01
N SER A 55 -29.86 -19.97 27.04
CA SER A 55 -30.32 -19.09 25.96
C SER A 55 -29.57 -17.76 25.89
N GLY A 56 -29.12 -17.21 27.02
CA GLY A 56 -28.31 -15.98 27.06
C GLY A 56 -26.81 -16.25 26.99
N LEU A 57 -26.43 -17.48 27.30
CA LEU A 57 -25.04 -17.89 27.46
C LEU A 57 -24.27 -17.85 26.14
N SER A 58 -24.87 -18.38 25.07
CA SER A 58 -24.25 -18.35 23.75
C SER A 58 -24.07 -16.91 23.29
N LEU A 59 -25.10 -16.07 23.43
CA LEU A 59 -25.07 -14.72 22.91
C LEU A 59 -23.99 -13.86 23.58
N ALA A 60 -23.88 -13.86 24.91
CA ALA A 60 -22.86 -13.07 25.61
C ALA A 60 -21.43 -13.50 25.27
N ILE A 61 -21.17 -14.82 25.23
CA ILE A 61 -19.84 -15.36 24.94
C ILE A 61 -19.46 -15.10 23.48
N PHE A 62 -20.37 -15.34 22.54
CA PHE A 62 -20.13 -15.08 21.12
C PHE A 62 -19.95 -13.57 20.86
N SER A 63 -20.77 -12.72 21.48
CA SER A 63 -20.65 -11.27 21.34
C SER A 63 -19.32 -10.76 21.91
N GLY A 64 -18.93 -11.21 23.10
CA GLY A 64 -17.64 -10.86 23.70
C GLY A 64 -16.45 -11.27 22.84
N LEU A 65 -16.44 -12.50 22.33
CA LEU A 65 -15.43 -12.97 21.36
C LEU A 65 -15.42 -12.13 20.08
N TYR A 66 -16.59 -11.80 19.55
CA TYR A 66 -16.72 -10.98 18.35
C TYR A 66 -16.11 -9.59 18.54
N PHE A 67 -16.36 -8.94 19.67
CA PHE A 67 -15.80 -7.62 19.98
C PHE A 67 -14.27 -7.68 20.19
N ILE A 68 -13.76 -8.75 20.82
CA ILE A 68 -12.30 -8.97 20.94
C ILE A 68 -11.67 -9.07 19.55
N ILE A 69 -12.24 -9.88 18.66
CA ILE A 69 -11.71 -10.07 17.31
C ILE A 69 -11.81 -8.76 16.51
N SER A 70 -12.98 -8.11 16.52
CA SER A 70 -13.21 -6.82 15.86
C SER A 70 -12.21 -5.77 16.31
N GLY A 71 -12.06 -5.56 17.62
CA GLY A 71 -11.08 -4.64 18.19
C GLY A 71 -9.64 -5.01 17.81
N SER A 72 -9.29 -6.30 17.77
CA SER A 72 -7.96 -6.74 17.34
C SER A 72 -7.68 -6.39 15.87
N VAL A 73 -8.65 -6.61 14.98
CA VAL A 73 -8.56 -6.21 13.56
C VAL A 73 -8.42 -4.69 13.44
N GLY A 74 -9.14 -3.93 14.26
CA GLY A 74 -9.02 -2.47 14.34
C GLY A 74 -7.62 -2.00 14.77
N ILE A 75 -7.03 -2.62 15.78
CA ILE A 75 -5.65 -2.33 16.22
C ILE A 75 -4.67 -2.61 15.08
N CYS A 76 -4.78 -3.77 14.43
CA CYS A 76 -3.93 -4.12 13.29
C CYS A 76 -4.12 -3.15 12.11
N GLY A 77 -5.37 -2.77 11.81
CA GLY A 77 -5.69 -1.81 10.75
C GLY A 77 -5.11 -0.42 11.02
N ALA A 78 -5.25 0.08 12.25
CA ALA A 78 -4.72 1.37 12.67
C ALA A 78 -3.18 1.40 12.71
N ALA A 79 -2.54 0.30 13.11
CA ALA A 79 -1.09 0.21 13.19
C ALA A 79 -0.41 -0.01 11.83
N SER A 80 -1.05 -0.78 10.94
CA SER A 80 -0.49 -1.12 9.62
C SER A 80 -0.88 -0.14 8.51
N CYS A 81 -1.86 0.74 8.76
CA CYS A 81 -2.45 1.65 7.77
C CYS A 81 -3.05 0.95 6.54
N ARG A 82 -3.20 -0.38 6.55
CA ARG A 82 -3.67 -1.14 5.38
C ARG A 82 -5.17 -0.94 5.16
N ARG A 83 -5.53 -0.43 3.98
CA ARG A 83 -6.95 -0.24 3.56
C ARG A 83 -7.80 -1.48 3.75
N ALA A 84 -7.31 -2.65 3.36
CA ALA A 84 -8.07 -3.91 3.49
C ALA A 84 -8.48 -4.20 4.94
N LEU A 85 -7.58 -3.94 5.91
CA LEU A 85 -7.88 -4.13 7.33
C LEU A 85 -8.83 -3.05 7.87
N LEU A 86 -8.69 -1.80 7.42
CA LEU A 86 -9.61 -0.72 7.78
C LEU A 86 -11.03 -0.98 7.26
N VAL A 87 -11.16 -1.50 6.03
CA VAL A 87 -12.45 -1.90 5.45
C VAL A 87 -13.03 -3.09 6.22
N ALA A 88 -12.23 -4.12 6.51
CA ALA A 88 -12.68 -5.25 7.31
C ALA A 88 -13.19 -4.81 8.69
N TYR A 89 -12.44 -3.95 9.38
CA TYR A 89 -12.82 -3.40 10.68
C TYR A 89 -14.11 -2.57 10.62
N ALA A 90 -14.26 -1.72 9.60
CA ALA A 90 -15.49 -0.95 9.38
C ALA A 90 -16.71 -1.86 9.20
N THR A 91 -16.56 -2.94 8.43
CA THR A 91 -17.61 -3.95 8.21
C THR A 91 -17.97 -4.67 9.51
N MET A 92 -16.99 -5.04 10.33
CA MET A 92 -17.24 -5.65 11.64
C MET A 92 -17.95 -4.70 12.61
N CYS A 93 -17.62 -3.41 12.60
CA CYS A 93 -18.34 -2.39 13.37
C CYS A 93 -19.81 -2.28 12.91
N LEU A 94 -20.06 -2.33 11.60
CA LEU A 94 -21.42 -2.34 11.04
C LEU A 94 -22.21 -3.59 11.47
N HIS A 95 -21.59 -4.77 11.45
CA HIS A 95 -22.22 -5.99 11.99
C HIS A 95 -22.54 -5.86 13.48
N ALA A 96 -21.65 -5.26 14.28
CA ALA A 96 -21.92 -5.02 15.69
C ALA A 96 -23.15 -4.11 15.89
N LEU A 97 -23.25 -3.02 15.11
CA LEU A 97 -24.36 -2.06 15.19
C LEU A 97 -25.72 -2.65 14.75
N VAL A 98 -25.73 -3.46 13.69
CA VAL A 98 -26.99 -3.92 13.06
C VAL A 98 -27.47 -5.25 13.62
N LEU A 99 -26.56 -6.13 14.05
CA LEU A 99 -26.92 -7.49 14.48
C LEU A 99 -26.63 -7.74 15.96
N VAL A 100 -25.39 -7.52 16.39
CA VAL A 100 -24.93 -8.01 17.71
C VAL A 100 -25.51 -7.18 18.86
N VAL A 101 -25.40 -5.85 18.79
CA VAL A 101 -25.91 -4.94 19.83
C VAL A 101 -27.43 -5.04 19.97
N PRO A 102 -28.24 -4.98 18.87
CA PRO A 102 -29.68 -5.14 18.99
C PRO A 102 -30.09 -6.48 19.59
N ALA A 103 -29.45 -7.59 19.19
CA ALA A 103 -29.74 -8.91 19.75
C ALA A 103 -29.48 -8.96 21.26
N MET A 104 -28.34 -8.42 21.71
CA MET A 104 -27.97 -8.32 23.12
C MET A 104 -28.98 -7.49 23.93
N LEU A 105 -29.37 -6.32 23.40
CA LEU A 105 -30.33 -5.43 24.07
C LEU A 105 -31.71 -6.07 24.19
N VAL A 106 -32.23 -6.66 23.10
CA VAL A 106 -33.55 -7.32 23.11
C VAL A 106 -33.58 -8.47 24.10
N TYR A 107 -32.58 -9.36 24.04
CA TYR A 107 -32.53 -10.53 24.94
C TYR A 107 -32.43 -10.10 26.41
N SER A 108 -31.46 -9.24 26.72
CA SER A 108 -31.17 -8.87 28.12
C SER A 108 -32.30 -8.03 28.72
N SER A 109 -32.95 -7.17 27.93
CA SER A 109 -34.10 -6.38 28.39
C SER A 109 -35.30 -7.27 28.69
N LEU A 110 -35.60 -8.25 27.82
CA LEU A 110 -36.65 -9.24 28.07
C LEU A 110 -36.36 -10.07 29.32
N ALA A 111 -35.10 -10.51 29.50
CA ALA A 111 -34.69 -11.28 30.66
C ALA A 111 -34.89 -10.51 31.98
N VAL A 112 -34.50 -9.22 32.01
CA VAL A 112 -34.71 -8.35 33.17
C VAL A 112 -36.20 -8.20 33.49
N HIS A 113 -37.04 -7.99 32.48
CA HIS A 113 -38.47 -7.78 32.68
C HIS A 113 -39.19 -9.05 33.15
N PHE A 114 -38.86 -10.21 32.57
CA PHE A 114 -39.39 -11.47 33.08
C PHE A 114 -39.02 -11.71 34.53
N HIS A 115 -37.79 -11.35 34.94
CA HIS A 115 -37.38 -11.46 36.34
C HIS A 115 -38.14 -10.52 37.28
N GLU A 116 -38.53 -9.33 36.83
CA GLU A 116 -39.41 -8.43 37.60
C GLU A 116 -40.79 -9.05 37.83
N ASP A 117 -41.33 -9.74 36.81
CA ASP A 117 -42.63 -10.41 36.87
C ASP A 117 -42.59 -11.78 37.57
N GLY A 118 -41.47 -12.15 38.19
CA GLY A 118 -41.32 -13.46 38.86
C GLY A 118 -41.26 -14.65 37.90
N CYS A 119 -40.91 -14.39 36.63
CA CYS A 119 -40.74 -15.37 35.57
C CYS A 119 -39.27 -15.53 35.14
N TYR A 120 -38.94 -16.66 34.53
CA TYR A 120 -37.67 -16.86 33.82
C TYR A 120 -37.84 -17.87 32.68
N VAL A 121 -37.01 -17.77 31.64
CA VAL A 121 -37.01 -18.71 30.51
C VAL A 121 -36.01 -19.82 30.79
N TYR A 122 -36.48 -21.05 31.00
CA TYR A 122 -35.64 -22.24 31.12
C TYR A 122 -35.50 -22.93 29.78
N CYS A 123 -34.26 -23.11 29.30
CA CYS A 123 -33.97 -23.86 28.08
C CYS A 123 -33.21 -25.15 28.42
N SER A 124 -33.77 -26.28 28.01
CA SER A 124 -33.17 -27.61 28.23
C SER A 124 -32.26 -27.99 27.06
N HIS A 125 -30.99 -28.32 27.35
CA HIS A 125 -30.06 -28.85 26.36
C HIS A 125 -30.44 -30.21 25.79
N LEU A 126 -31.12 -31.03 26.58
CA LEU A 126 -31.48 -32.38 26.15
C LEU A 126 -32.58 -32.35 25.08
N THR A 127 -33.48 -31.37 25.18
CA THR A 127 -34.67 -31.29 24.32
C THR A 127 -34.62 -30.13 23.34
N TRP A 128 -33.67 -29.21 23.46
CA TRP A 128 -33.59 -27.96 22.69
C TRP A 128 -34.87 -27.12 22.76
N THR A 129 -35.66 -27.28 23.84
CA THR A 129 -36.89 -26.51 24.08
C THR A 129 -36.69 -25.49 25.17
N CYS A 130 -37.26 -24.30 24.96
CA CYS A 130 -37.32 -23.23 25.94
C CYS A 130 -38.75 -23.09 26.48
N LYS A 131 -38.89 -22.97 27.81
CA LYS A 131 -40.16 -22.77 28.51
C LYS A 131 -40.07 -21.55 29.42
N LEU A 132 -41.09 -20.69 29.36
CA LEU A 132 -41.27 -19.63 30.35
C LEU A 132 -41.86 -20.24 31.62
N LEU A 133 -41.14 -20.12 32.74
CA LEU A 133 -41.56 -20.57 34.06
C LEU A 133 -41.86 -19.35 34.92
N CYS A 134 -43.11 -19.18 35.32
CA CYS A 134 -43.58 -18.08 36.16
C CYS A 134 -43.98 -18.57 37.55
N GLN A 135 -43.94 -17.68 38.55
CA GLN A 135 -44.46 -18.00 39.88
C GLN A 135 -45.87 -18.60 39.81
N GLY A 136 -46.04 -19.78 40.41
CA GLY A 136 -47.32 -20.51 40.42
C GLY A 136 -47.56 -21.46 39.24
N SER A 137 -46.69 -21.51 38.24
CA SER A 137 -46.82 -22.46 37.12
C SER A 137 -46.27 -23.87 37.45
N PRO A 138 -46.83 -24.95 36.86
CA PRO A 138 -46.34 -26.32 37.10
C PRO A 138 -44.88 -26.46 36.67
N GLY A 139 -44.01 -26.89 37.60
CA GLY A 139 -42.56 -27.00 37.37
C GLY A 139 -41.74 -25.81 37.86
N TRP A 140 -42.37 -24.78 38.45
CA TRP A 140 -41.66 -23.70 39.14
C TRP A 140 -40.98 -24.24 40.41
N GLN A 141 -39.65 -24.13 40.48
CA GLN A 141 -38.84 -24.62 41.60
C GLN A 141 -38.34 -23.52 42.54
N GLY A 142 -38.88 -22.30 42.43
CA GLY A 142 -38.31 -21.12 43.06
C GLY A 142 -37.50 -20.28 42.08
N LEU A 143 -37.42 -18.95 42.30
CA LEU A 143 -36.47 -18.15 41.55
C LEU A 143 -35.04 -18.60 41.91
N PRO A 144 -34.15 -18.84 40.92
CA PRO A 144 -32.73 -18.98 41.20
C PRO A 144 -32.23 -17.75 41.96
N PRO A 145 -31.21 -17.86 42.84
CA PRO A 145 -30.87 -16.86 43.85
C PRO A 145 -30.94 -15.42 43.31
N GLN A 146 -32.00 -14.72 43.75
CA GLN A 146 -32.67 -13.58 43.09
C GLN A 146 -31.81 -12.33 42.85
N SER A 147 -30.61 -12.23 43.40
CA SER A 147 -29.83 -11.00 43.33
C SER A 147 -28.81 -10.96 42.21
N LYS A 148 -28.45 -12.09 41.58
CA LYS A 148 -27.23 -12.14 40.75
C LYS A 148 -27.47 -12.24 39.24
N GLY A 149 -28.57 -12.82 38.77
CA GLY A 149 -28.91 -12.90 37.34
C GLY A 149 -29.17 -11.53 36.73
N ARG A 150 -30.07 -10.78 37.37
CA ARG A 150 -30.43 -9.41 36.99
C ARG A 150 -29.22 -8.48 36.90
N VAL A 151 -28.24 -8.65 37.78
CA VAL A 151 -26.99 -7.86 37.77
C VAL A 151 -26.15 -8.18 36.52
N VAL A 152 -26.11 -9.44 36.08
CA VAL A 152 -25.40 -9.82 34.85
C VAL A 152 -26.13 -9.28 33.62
N ASP A 153 -27.46 -9.37 33.57
CA ASP A 153 -28.24 -8.84 32.44
C ASP A 153 -28.12 -7.31 32.34
N ILE A 154 -28.15 -6.58 33.46
CA ILE A 154 -27.86 -5.14 33.49
C ILE A 154 -26.42 -4.87 32.98
N GLY A 155 -25.45 -5.70 33.38
CA GLY A 155 -24.09 -5.65 32.88
C GLY A 155 -24.00 -5.81 31.36
N LEU A 156 -24.75 -6.76 30.80
CA LEU A 156 -24.85 -7.02 29.35
C LEU A 156 -25.50 -5.87 28.59
N ILE A 157 -26.56 -5.27 29.14
CA ILE A 157 -27.16 -4.05 28.57
C ILE A 157 -26.13 -2.93 28.54
N THR A 158 -25.39 -2.75 29.63
CA THR A 158 -24.37 -1.69 29.74
C THR A 158 -23.24 -1.90 28.73
N THR A 159 -22.71 -3.11 28.59
CA THR A 159 -21.69 -3.41 27.57
C THR A 159 -22.23 -3.22 26.15
N ALA A 160 -23.47 -3.60 25.87
CA ALA A 160 -24.08 -3.38 24.55
C ALA A 160 -24.22 -1.89 24.18
N VAL A 161 -24.60 -1.04 25.13
CA VAL A 161 -24.70 0.41 24.91
C VAL A 161 -23.33 1.04 24.68
N VAL A 162 -22.32 0.65 25.47
CA VAL A 162 -20.95 1.15 25.27
C VAL A 162 -20.41 0.68 23.92
N GLU A 163 -20.63 -0.58 23.56
CA GLU A 163 -20.21 -1.12 22.27
C GLU A 163 -20.89 -0.40 21.10
N PHE A 164 -22.18 -0.02 21.22
CA PHE A 164 -22.86 0.78 20.20
C PHE A 164 -22.11 2.09 19.92
N LEU A 165 -21.72 2.82 20.97
CA LEU A 165 -21.01 4.09 20.84
C LEU A 165 -19.61 3.89 20.25
N LEU A 166 -18.90 2.85 20.70
CA LEU A 166 -17.57 2.52 20.18
C LEU A 166 -17.64 2.12 18.70
N ALA A 167 -18.53 1.19 18.33
CA ALA A 167 -18.69 0.72 16.96
C ALA A 167 -19.12 1.83 16.02
N LEU A 168 -20.04 2.72 16.44
CA LEU A 168 -20.46 3.87 15.63
C LEU A 168 -19.29 4.84 15.37
N SER A 169 -18.55 5.18 16.43
CA SER A 169 -17.40 6.08 16.33
C SER A 169 -16.28 5.48 15.48
N SER A 170 -15.97 4.19 15.69
CA SER A 170 -14.97 3.43 14.93
C SER A 170 -15.36 3.31 13.46
N ALA A 171 -16.63 3.04 13.14
CA ALA A 171 -17.10 2.93 11.76
C ALA A 171 -16.96 4.26 11.03
N ILE A 172 -17.45 5.36 11.62
CA ILE A 172 -17.34 6.70 11.04
C ILE A 172 -15.87 7.05 10.77
N LEU A 173 -15.01 6.84 11.76
CA LEU A 173 -13.58 7.16 11.63
C LEU A 173 -12.88 6.27 10.60
N SER A 174 -13.22 4.98 10.54
CA SER A 174 -12.69 4.03 9.56
C SER A 174 -13.10 4.42 8.14
N PHE A 175 -14.37 4.75 7.91
CA PHE A 175 -14.81 5.30 6.62
C PHE A 175 -14.09 6.60 6.29
N HIS A 176 -13.92 7.49 7.27
CA HIS A 176 -13.19 8.73 7.06
C HIS A 176 -11.72 8.53 6.70
N LEU A 177 -11.10 7.46 7.18
CA LEU A 177 -9.73 7.08 6.85
C LEU A 177 -9.64 6.40 5.48
N VAL A 178 -10.53 5.45 5.21
CA VAL A 178 -10.63 4.75 3.91
C VAL A 178 -10.91 5.75 2.79
N CYS A 179 -11.84 6.68 3.01
CA CYS A 179 -12.15 7.77 2.07
C CYS A 179 -11.16 8.95 2.17
N GLY A 180 -10.50 9.12 3.31
CA GLY A 180 -9.56 10.22 3.56
C GLY A 180 -8.21 10.03 2.88
N SER A 181 -7.80 8.80 2.57
CA SER A 181 -6.62 8.53 1.76
C SER A 181 -6.79 8.89 0.27
N TYR A 182 -7.92 9.47 -0.13
CA TYR A 182 -8.06 10.16 -1.42
C TYR A 182 -7.70 11.67 -1.33
N ARG A 183 -7.03 12.09 -0.24
CA ARG A 183 -6.56 13.47 -0.04
C ARG A 183 -5.49 13.87 -1.05
N CYS A 184 -6.00 14.39 -2.16
CA CYS A 184 -5.58 15.62 -2.82
C CYS A 184 -4.16 15.73 -3.35
N LEU A 185 -4.07 15.68 -4.69
CA LEU A 185 -3.34 16.69 -5.46
C LEU A 185 -3.46 18.07 -4.75
N GLY A 186 -2.35 18.61 -4.23
CA GLY A 186 -2.27 20.00 -3.79
C GLY A 186 -2.45 20.30 -2.31
N SER A 187 -2.64 19.31 -1.43
CA SER A 187 -2.57 19.59 0.02
C SER A 187 -1.11 19.59 0.48
N ARG A 188 -0.62 20.74 0.94
CA ARG A 188 0.69 20.92 1.58
C ARG A 188 0.90 19.86 2.68
N ILE A 189 1.60 18.77 2.37
CA ILE A 189 2.29 17.97 3.37
C ILE A 189 3.72 18.49 3.42
N VAL A 190 3.90 19.67 4.02
CA VAL A 190 5.21 20.06 4.56
C VAL A 190 5.28 19.44 5.95
N GLY A 191 5.47 18.14 5.96
CA GLY A 191 6.06 17.52 7.12
C GLY A 191 7.57 17.77 7.02
N GLN A 192 8.13 18.54 7.95
CA GLN A 192 9.58 18.71 8.08
C GLN A 192 10.25 17.35 8.35
N LEU A 193 10.62 16.61 7.32
CA LEU A 193 11.71 15.65 7.47
C LEU A 193 12.92 16.54 7.74
N LYS A 194 13.26 16.71 9.02
CA LYS A 194 14.34 17.61 9.47
C LYS A 194 15.68 17.31 8.79
N ASN A 195 15.80 16.16 8.12
CA ASN A 195 17.05 15.62 7.60
C ASN A 195 16.94 15.09 6.14
N SER A 196 15.92 15.49 5.37
CA SER A 196 15.87 15.19 3.92
C SER A 196 16.55 16.30 3.14
N VAL A 197 17.44 15.96 2.20
CA VAL A 197 17.88 16.95 1.21
C VAL A 197 16.67 17.35 0.37
N PHE A 198 16.28 18.63 0.41
CA PHE A 198 14.98 19.05 -0.09
C PHE A 198 14.99 19.25 -1.60
N ILE A 199 14.78 18.18 -2.36
CA ILE A 199 14.40 18.30 -3.77
C ILE A 199 12.91 18.09 -3.96
N TYR A 200 12.30 19.11 -4.57
CA TYR A 200 10.93 19.10 -5.02
C TYR A 200 10.93 19.36 -6.52
N GLU A 201 10.29 18.47 -7.29
CA GLU A 201 10.03 18.71 -8.70
C GLU A 201 8.55 18.55 -9.00
N ASP A 202 7.93 19.62 -9.51
CA ASP A 202 6.62 19.52 -10.14
C ASP A 202 6.87 18.96 -11.54
N GLN A 203 6.24 17.84 -11.82
CA GLN A 203 6.28 17.16 -13.11
C GLN A 203 5.97 18.06 -14.30
N VAL A 204 6.56 17.73 -15.44
CA VAL A 204 6.24 18.39 -16.70
C VAL A 204 4.95 17.83 -17.27
N LEU A 205 4.82 16.49 -17.29
CA LEU A 205 3.70 15.75 -17.88
C LEU A 205 3.55 14.39 -17.18
N PHE A 206 2.32 13.97 -16.93
CA PHE A 206 1.98 12.69 -16.28
C PHE A 206 0.63 12.16 -16.76
N ASP A 207 0.35 10.88 -16.54
CA ASP A 207 -0.98 10.29 -16.67
C ASP A 207 -1.29 9.41 -15.45
N LEU A 208 -2.38 9.72 -14.73
CA LEU A 208 -2.83 8.97 -13.55
C LEU A 208 -3.92 7.97 -13.94
N PHE A 209 -3.83 6.75 -13.40
CA PHE A 209 -4.88 5.74 -13.51
C PHE A 209 -6.17 6.20 -12.82
N ARG A 210 -7.31 5.80 -13.40
CA ARG A 210 -8.65 6.22 -12.98
C ARG A 210 -8.90 5.85 -11.51
N CYS A 211 -9.23 6.84 -10.69
CA CYS A 211 -9.73 6.61 -9.34
C CYS A 211 -11.26 6.77 -9.35
N GLY A 212 -12.00 5.73 -8.95
CA GLY A 212 -13.47 5.67 -9.12
C GLY A 212 -14.32 6.58 -8.24
N TYR A 213 -13.72 7.45 -7.42
CA TYR A 213 -14.45 8.34 -6.51
C TYR A 213 -13.89 9.77 -6.59
N GLY A 214 -14.51 10.60 -7.43
CA GLY A 214 -14.18 12.00 -7.59
C GLY A 214 -15.10 12.72 -8.58
N LEU A 215 -14.86 14.01 -8.76
CA LEU A 215 -15.51 14.84 -9.76
C LEU A 215 -15.00 14.47 -11.15
N GLU A 216 -15.88 13.91 -11.98
CA GLU A 216 -15.56 13.56 -13.35
C GLU A 216 -15.56 14.81 -14.25
N CYS A 217 -14.69 14.81 -15.26
CA CYS A 217 -14.73 15.80 -16.32
C CYS A 217 -16.03 15.63 -17.13
N SER A 218 -16.91 16.62 -17.07
CA SER A 218 -18.20 16.60 -17.76
C SER A 218 -18.13 16.52 -19.29
N SER A 219 -16.96 16.76 -19.88
CA SER A 219 -16.78 16.68 -21.33
C SER A 219 -16.35 15.30 -21.80
N CYS A 220 -15.40 14.65 -21.12
CA CYS A 220 -14.85 13.36 -21.57
C CYS A 220 -15.25 12.18 -20.70
N GLU A 221 -15.80 12.43 -19.51
CA GLU A 221 -16.23 11.43 -18.51
C GLU A 221 -15.13 10.44 -18.08
N PHE A 222 -13.89 10.71 -18.47
CA PHE A 222 -12.74 9.85 -18.23
C PHE A 222 -11.87 10.37 -17.10
N ALA A 223 -11.49 11.64 -17.15
CA ALA A 223 -10.62 12.23 -16.15
C ALA A 223 -11.41 12.49 -14.86
N VAL A 224 -10.85 12.06 -13.73
CA VAL A 224 -11.48 12.18 -12.40
C VAL A 224 -10.58 13.00 -11.49
N TYR A 225 -11.18 13.92 -10.75
CA TYR A 225 -10.49 14.83 -9.84
C TYR A 225 -11.07 14.71 -8.43
N CYS A 226 -10.26 14.90 -7.39
CA CYS A 226 -10.80 14.87 -6.03
C CYS A 226 -11.72 16.06 -5.70
N ASN A 227 -11.58 17.18 -6.41
CA ASN A 227 -12.39 18.39 -6.27
C ASN A 227 -12.19 19.36 -7.45
N ASP A 228 -13.01 20.40 -7.47
CA ASP A 228 -13.08 21.45 -8.48
C ASP A 228 -11.75 22.20 -8.63
N HIS A 229 -11.01 22.39 -7.54
CA HIS A 229 -9.70 23.05 -7.57
C HIS A 229 -8.67 22.23 -8.34
N CYS A 230 -8.64 20.90 -8.14
CA CYS A 230 -7.76 20.01 -8.87
C CYS A 230 -8.14 19.92 -10.35
N GLN A 231 -9.44 19.90 -10.65
CA GLN A 231 -9.94 19.96 -12.02
C GLN A 231 -9.47 21.24 -12.72
N ALA A 232 -9.64 22.40 -12.07
CA ALA A 232 -9.22 23.68 -12.61
C ALA A 232 -7.69 23.74 -12.83
N LYS A 233 -6.89 23.27 -11.87
CA LYS A 233 -5.42 23.22 -11.98
C LYS A 233 -4.96 22.31 -13.12
N ALA A 234 -5.64 21.18 -13.34
CA ALA A 234 -5.27 20.23 -14.38
C ALA A 234 -5.68 20.68 -15.79
N TRP A 235 -6.59 21.64 -15.92
CA TRP A 235 -7.25 21.98 -17.19
C TRP A 235 -6.27 22.34 -18.31
N GLU A 236 -5.19 23.07 -18.04
CA GLU A 236 -4.20 23.43 -19.05
C GLU A 236 -3.59 22.21 -19.75
N THR A 237 -3.22 21.19 -18.96
CA THR A 237 -2.65 19.94 -19.48
C THR A 237 -3.70 18.96 -19.97
N HIS A 238 -4.88 18.95 -19.36
CA HIS A 238 -5.96 18.03 -19.72
C HIS A 238 -6.73 18.47 -20.96
N ARG A 239 -6.90 19.78 -21.22
CA ARG A 239 -7.77 20.28 -22.30
C ARG A 239 -7.48 19.66 -23.68
N PRO A 240 -6.23 19.57 -24.16
CA PRO A 240 -5.94 18.93 -25.44
C PRO A 240 -6.32 17.44 -25.43
N GLU A 241 -5.95 16.74 -24.37
CA GLU A 241 -6.25 15.31 -24.21
C GLU A 241 -7.75 15.04 -24.08
N CYS A 242 -8.50 15.91 -23.40
CA CYS A 242 -9.95 15.83 -23.26
C CYS A 242 -10.62 15.77 -24.64
N ILE A 243 -10.15 16.59 -25.58
CA ILE A 243 -10.63 16.59 -26.97
C ILE A 243 -10.34 15.24 -27.64
N PHE A 244 -9.16 14.66 -27.42
CA PHE A 244 -8.78 13.36 -27.98
C PHE A 244 -9.64 12.22 -27.41
N ILE A 245 -9.82 12.20 -26.09
CA ILE A 245 -10.65 11.19 -25.39
C ILE A 245 -12.10 11.27 -25.87
N THR A 246 -12.65 12.47 -25.97
CA THR A 246 -14.06 12.67 -26.39
C THR A 246 -14.31 12.14 -27.82
N ARG A 247 -13.29 12.10 -28.68
CA ARG A 247 -13.40 11.53 -30.03
C ARG A 247 -13.39 10.00 -30.05
N CYS A 248 -12.80 9.36 -29.04
CA CYS A 248 -12.58 7.92 -28.97
C CYS A 248 -12.92 7.35 -27.57
N PRO A 249 -14.17 7.51 -27.06
CA PRO A 249 -14.51 7.16 -25.69
C PRO A 249 -14.33 5.66 -25.37
N ASP A 250 -14.60 4.79 -26.35
CA ASP A 250 -14.47 3.33 -26.21
C ASP A 250 -13.05 2.81 -26.50
N SER A 251 -12.09 3.70 -26.78
CA SER A 251 -10.74 3.32 -27.22
C SER A 251 -9.68 4.28 -26.71
N VAL A 252 -9.78 4.65 -25.43
CA VAL A 252 -8.74 5.44 -24.75
C VAL A 252 -7.48 4.57 -24.60
N PRO A 253 -6.33 5.03 -25.12
CA PRO A 253 -5.12 4.21 -25.12
C PRO A 253 -4.46 4.17 -23.74
N CYS A 254 -3.46 3.28 -23.58
CA CYS A 254 -2.74 3.11 -22.32
C CYS A 254 -1.95 4.35 -21.89
N GLY A 255 -1.53 4.38 -20.62
CA GLY A 255 -0.87 5.56 -20.02
C GLY A 255 0.40 6.01 -20.73
N MET A 256 1.14 5.09 -21.34
CA MET A 256 2.32 5.40 -22.16
C MET A 256 1.95 6.27 -23.38
N VAL A 257 0.94 5.88 -24.15
CA VAL A 257 0.50 6.61 -25.36
C VAL A 257 -0.10 7.96 -24.97
N ARG A 258 -0.82 8.02 -23.85
CA ARG A 258 -1.38 9.28 -23.33
C ARG A 258 -0.29 10.24 -22.89
N LEU A 259 0.72 9.78 -22.15
CA LEU A 259 1.91 10.58 -21.84
C LEU A 259 2.62 11.04 -23.12
N PHE A 260 2.79 10.15 -24.09
CA PHE A 260 3.40 10.46 -25.38
C PHE A 260 2.63 11.58 -26.09
N SER A 261 1.30 11.50 -26.14
CA SER A 261 0.45 12.55 -26.73
C SER A 261 0.63 13.90 -26.03
N ARG A 262 0.67 13.91 -24.69
CA ARG A 262 0.89 15.12 -23.89
C ARG A 262 2.26 15.74 -24.18
N ILE A 263 3.30 14.93 -24.36
CA ILE A 263 4.64 15.41 -24.73
C ILE A 263 4.63 16.02 -26.12
N VAL A 264 4.03 15.35 -27.10
CA VAL A 264 3.93 15.88 -28.48
C VAL A 264 3.20 17.22 -28.49
N VAL A 265 2.06 17.34 -27.80
CA VAL A 265 1.33 18.61 -27.69
C VAL A 265 2.20 19.69 -27.04
N LYS A 266 2.88 19.38 -25.95
CA LYS A 266 3.73 20.35 -25.25
C LYS A 266 4.90 20.82 -26.13
N LEU A 267 5.54 19.92 -26.87
CA LEU A 267 6.63 20.25 -27.78
C LEU A 267 6.15 21.09 -28.97
N ASN A 268 5.00 20.76 -29.57
CA ASN A 268 4.40 21.55 -30.65
C ASN A 268 4.09 23.01 -30.22
N ASN A 269 3.79 23.21 -28.94
CA ASN A 269 3.55 24.53 -28.36
C ASN A 269 4.84 25.24 -27.89
N GLY A 270 6.02 24.76 -28.29
CA GLY A 270 7.31 25.38 -27.95
C GLY A 270 7.87 24.98 -26.59
N GLY A 271 7.29 23.97 -25.93
CA GLY A 271 7.70 23.50 -24.60
C GLY A 271 9.07 22.80 -24.55
N GLU A 272 9.80 22.69 -25.66
CA GLU A 272 11.13 22.07 -25.69
C GLU A 272 12.18 22.81 -24.84
N ASN A 273 11.99 24.12 -24.65
CA ASN A 273 12.87 24.99 -23.87
C ASN A 273 12.28 25.34 -22.49
N GLU A 274 11.15 24.74 -22.15
CA GLU A 274 10.47 24.94 -20.87
C GLU A 274 11.08 23.99 -19.83
N GLY A 275 11.56 24.55 -18.71
CA GLY A 275 11.97 23.76 -17.56
C GLY A 275 10.78 23.41 -16.66
N SER A 276 10.97 22.47 -15.75
CA SER A 276 10.04 22.19 -14.65
C SER A 276 10.27 23.13 -13.48
N TRP A 277 9.23 23.34 -12.66
CA TRP A 277 9.44 23.91 -11.35
C TRP A 277 10.25 22.91 -10.50
N PHE A 278 11.37 23.39 -10.01
CA PHE A 278 12.35 22.61 -9.29
C PHE A 278 12.90 23.43 -8.13
N ARG A 279 12.76 22.92 -6.92
CA ARG A 279 13.39 23.47 -5.72
C ARG A 279 14.37 22.44 -5.20
N THR A 280 15.58 22.89 -4.89
CA THR A 280 16.66 22.07 -4.39
C THR A 280 17.51 22.88 -3.41
N ASP A 281 18.10 22.23 -2.41
CA ASP A 281 19.13 22.82 -1.55
C ASP A 281 20.53 22.73 -2.17
N TYR A 282 20.72 21.90 -3.21
CA TYR A 282 21.99 21.75 -3.90
C TYR A 282 22.37 23.03 -4.67
N SER A 283 23.60 23.52 -4.48
CA SER A 283 24.08 24.69 -5.23
C SER A 283 24.41 24.37 -6.68
N THR A 284 24.76 23.12 -6.96
CA THR A 284 25.18 22.68 -8.29
C THR A 284 24.19 21.63 -8.78
N TYR A 285 23.53 21.91 -9.90
CA TYR A 285 22.66 20.97 -10.60
C TYR A 285 22.51 21.41 -12.06
N GLU A 286 22.22 20.48 -12.96
CA GLU A 286 21.84 20.80 -14.33
C GLU A 286 20.34 21.10 -14.36
N ARG A 287 19.94 22.28 -14.86
CA ARG A 287 18.55 22.54 -15.20
C ARG A 287 18.24 21.86 -16.53
N ARG A 288 17.78 20.61 -16.43
CA ARG A 288 17.57 19.73 -17.56
C ARG A 288 16.31 20.14 -18.33
N LEU A 289 16.41 20.11 -19.65
CA LEU A 289 15.30 20.34 -20.58
C LEU A 289 14.90 19.02 -21.24
N PHE A 290 13.70 18.93 -21.81
CA PHE A 290 13.27 17.73 -22.52
C PHE A 290 14.23 17.35 -23.67
N LYS A 291 14.76 18.35 -24.38
CA LYS A 291 15.74 18.11 -25.45
C LYS A 291 17.06 17.49 -24.97
N ASN A 292 17.40 17.66 -23.69
CA ASN A 292 18.64 17.14 -23.09
C ASN A 292 18.49 15.69 -22.57
N LEU A 293 17.28 15.13 -22.54
CA LEU A 293 17.06 13.77 -22.05
C LEU A 293 17.72 12.73 -22.96
N MET A 294 18.29 11.70 -22.35
CA MET A 294 18.86 10.57 -23.08
C MET A 294 17.73 9.79 -23.77
N SER A 295 17.81 9.63 -25.09
CA SER A 295 16.81 8.86 -25.85
C SER A 295 17.20 7.41 -26.11
N HIS A 296 18.50 7.10 -26.17
CA HIS A 296 19.00 5.82 -26.71
C HIS A 296 18.35 5.39 -28.05
N GLN A 297 17.84 6.34 -28.85
CA GLN A 297 17.04 6.04 -30.05
C GLN A 297 17.72 5.07 -31.03
N THR A 298 19.05 5.18 -31.18
CA THR A 298 19.81 4.31 -32.07
C THR A 298 19.84 2.87 -31.57
N ARG A 299 19.93 2.67 -30.24
CA ARG A 299 19.90 1.32 -29.64
C ARG A 299 18.49 0.73 -29.72
N LEU A 300 17.47 1.53 -29.39
CA LEU A 300 16.06 1.13 -29.51
C LEU A 300 15.69 0.72 -30.93
N PHE A 301 16.19 1.44 -31.95
CA PHE A 301 15.90 1.14 -33.36
C PHE A 301 16.47 -0.22 -33.80
N LEU A 302 17.55 -0.69 -33.18
CA LEU A 302 18.18 -1.98 -33.51
C LEU A 302 17.51 -3.17 -32.81
N GLU A 303 16.67 -2.93 -31.80
CA GLU A 303 16.02 -3.99 -31.03
C GLU A 303 14.64 -4.33 -31.58
N SER A 304 14.47 -5.57 -32.04
CA SER A 304 13.24 -6.06 -32.66
C SER A 304 12.01 -5.93 -31.75
N LYS A 305 12.17 -6.02 -30.42
CA LYS A 305 11.06 -5.82 -29.47
C LYS A 305 10.66 -4.34 -29.42
N ARG A 306 11.64 -3.46 -29.23
CA ARG A 306 11.44 -2.01 -29.08
C ARG A 306 10.90 -1.34 -30.34
N ILE A 307 11.33 -1.79 -31.53
CA ILE A 307 10.78 -1.27 -32.79
C ILE A 307 9.30 -1.64 -32.98
N ARG A 308 8.86 -2.81 -32.47
CA ARG A 308 7.44 -3.20 -32.48
C ARG A 308 6.63 -2.35 -31.51
N GLU A 309 7.09 -2.24 -30.26
CA GLU A 309 6.46 -1.37 -29.25
C GLU A 309 6.32 0.08 -29.76
N PHE A 310 7.37 0.60 -30.40
CA PHE A 310 7.35 1.92 -31.03
C PHE A 310 6.31 2.02 -32.14
N ALA A 311 6.21 1.03 -33.02
CA ALA A 311 5.24 1.03 -34.12
C ALA A 311 3.79 0.99 -33.59
N GLU A 312 3.52 0.16 -32.58
CA GLU A 312 2.23 0.08 -31.89
C GLU A 312 1.88 1.41 -31.21
N CYS A 313 2.83 1.98 -30.47
CA CYS A 313 2.66 3.30 -29.84
C CYS A 313 2.39 4.38 -30.89
N CYS A 314 3.10 4.39 -32.02
CA CYS A 314 2.87 5.34 -33.10
C CYS A 314 1.49 5.19 -33.73
N TYR A 315 1.03 3.96 -33.94
CA TYR A 315 -0.30 3.71 -34.48
C TYR A 315 -1.40 4.19 -33.52
N ALA A 316 -1.29 3.83 -32.24
CA ALA A 316 -2.21 4.27 -31.20
C ALA A 316 -2.19 5.80 -31.03
N LEU A 317 -1.01 6.41 -31.03
CA LEU A 317 -0.83 7.86 -30.95
C LEU A 317 -1.50 8.60 -32.11
N ARG A 318 -1.30 8.14 -33.35
CA ARG A 318 -1.91 8.73 -34.55
C ARG A 318 -3.42 8.59 -34.53
N SER A 319 -3.93 7.45 -34.10
CA SER A 319 -5.36 7.22 -33.96
C SER A 319 -5.97 8.08 -32.86
N PHE A 320 -5.24 8.30 -31.76
CA PHE A 320 -5.72 9.10 -30.63
C PHE A 320 -5.70 10.61 -30.91
N MET A 321 -4.62 11.12 -31.50
CA MET A 321 -4.46 12.56 -31.76
C MET A 321 -5.09 13.04 -33.08
N HIS A 322 -5.29 12.14 -34.05
CA HIS A 322 -5.87 12.39 -35.37
C HIS A 322 -5.24 13.58 -36.15
N SER A 323 -5.73 14.79 -35.90
CA SER A 323 -5.54 16.01 -36.70
C SER A 323 -4.42 16.93 -36.20
N GLU A 324 -3.77 16.56 -35.10
CA GLU A 324 -2.67 17.35 -34.55
C GLU A 324 -1.39 17.20 -35.40
N ASN A 325 -0.50 18.19 -35.28
CA ASN A 325 0.82 18.11 -35.90
C ASN A 325 1.65 17.00 -35.23
N ILE A 326 1.56 15.78 -35.76
CA ILE A 326 2.37 14.66 -35.27
C ILE A 326 3.73 14.70 -35.99
N PRO A 327 4.86 14.69 -35.26
CA PRO A 327 6.19 14.65 -35.87
C PRO A 327 6.39 13.49 -36.85
N PHE A 328 7.41 13.63 -37.71
CA PHE A 328 7.90 12.51 -38.51
C PHE A 328 8.42 11.37 -37.61
N SER A 329 8.49 10.16 -38.16
CA SER A 329 8.84 8.95 -37.41
C SER A 329 10.18 9.04 -36.67
N SER A 330 11.15 9.79 -37.18
CA SER A 330 12.44 10.03 -36.48
C SER A 330 12.26 10.84 -35.21
N GLY A 331 11.48 11.94 -35.26
CA GLY A 331 11.17 12.75 -34.08
C GLY A 331 10.32 11.98 -33.05
N LEU A 332 9.37 11.16 -33.52
CA LEU A 332 8.62 10.26 -32.63
C LEU A 332 9.53 9.24 -31.96
N MET A 333 10.50 8.66 -32.67
CA MET A 333 11.43 7.69 -32.09
C MET A 333 12.30 8.33 -31.00
N GLU A 334 12.74 9.57 -31.21
CA GLU A 334 13.49 10.31 -30.19
C GLU A 334 12.64 10.53 -28.93
N ILE A 335 11.39 10.98 -29.09
CA ILE A 335 10.46 11.20 -27.97
C ILE A 335 10.15 9.88 -27.26
N PHE A 336 9.84 8.82 -28.01
CA PHE A 336 9.58 7.49 -27.46
C PHE A 336 10.77 7.00 -26.62
N GLY A 337 11.98 7.12 -27.14
CA GLY A 337 13.18 6.74 -26.42
C GLY A 337 13.40 7.56 -25.14
N LYS A 338 13.13 8.87 -25.18
CA LYS A 338 13.19 9.71 -23.97
C LYS A 338 12.18 9.27 -22.93
N ILE A 339 10.97 8.87 -23.32
CA ILE A 339 9.97 8.38 -22.38
C ILE A 339 10.42 7.03 -21.81
N VAL A 340 10.78 6.06 -22.64
CA VAL A 340 11.19 4.70 -22.20
C VAL A 340 12.35 4.75 -21.20
N VAL A 341 13.31 5.64 -21.41
CA VAL A 341 14.55 5.71 -20.61
C VAL A 341 14.39 6.59 -19.36
N ASN A 342 13.54 7.62 -19.39
CA ASN A 342 13.49 8.64 -18.32
C ASN A 342 12.14 8.73 -17.58
N ALA A 343 11.14 7.93 -17.96
CA ALA A 343 9.87 7.93 -17.27
C ALA A 343 9.96 7.23 -15.90
N PHE A 344 9.29 7.84 -14.92
CA PHE A 344 9.10 7.30 -13.59
C PHE A 344 7.70 6.72 -13.46
N SER A 345 7.60 5.58 -12.77
CA SER A 345 6.32 5.08 -12.26
C SER A 345 5.97 5.88 -11.00
N ILE A 346 4.85 6.61 -11.05
CA ILE A 346 4.36 7.41 -9.93
C ILE A 346 3.63 6.46 -8.99
N LEU A 347 4.10 6.37 -7.75
CA LEU A 347 3.57 5.45 -6.74
C LEU A 347 2.68 6.17 -5.73
N ASN A 348 1.70 5.49 -5.16
CA ASN A 348 0.98 5.97 -3.98
C ASN A 348 1.65 5.55 -2.67
N ASP A 349 1.05 5.92 -1.53
CA ASP A 349 1.54 5.58 -0.18
C ASP A 349 1.66 4.07 0.07
N ASP A 350 0.89 3.26 -0.68
CA ASP A 350 0.92 1.80 -0.63
C ASP A 350 1.92 1.19 -1.63
N LEU A 351 2.78 2.02 -2.26
CA LEU A 351 3.74 1.66 -3.32
C LEU A 351 3.12 1.04 -4.58
N ASN A 352 1.81 1.25 -4.79
CA ASN A 352 1.16 0.83 -6.02
C ASN A 352 1.38 1.88 -7.12
N PRO A 353 1.65 1.45 -8.36
CA PRO A 353 1.75 2.37 -9.50
C PRO A 353 0.39 3.00 -9.78
N ILE A 354 0.33 4.32 -9.69
CA ILE A 354 -0.87 5.12 -9.99
C ILE A 354 -0.70 5.96 -11.25
N GLY A 355 0.49 6.01 -11.86
CA GLY A 355 0.68 6.74 -13.10
C GLY A 355 2.10 6.67 -13.63
N ILE A 356 2.33 7.38 -14.74
CA ILE A 356 3.64 7.54 -15.38
C ILE A 356 3.94 9.03 -15.56
N GLY A 357 5.18 9.46 -15.34
CA GLY A 357 5.58 10.84 -15.56
C GLY A 357 7.05 11.00 -15.92
N VAL A 358 7.39 12.13 -16.56
CA VAL A 358 8.79 12.52 -16.84
C VAL A 358 9.16 13.69 -15.93
N TYR A 359 10.20 13.49 -15.12
CA TYR A 359 10.74 14.47 -14.18
C TYR A 359 12.12 14.92 -14.67
N LEU A 360 12.18 16.12 -15.25
CA LEU A 360 13.35 16.54 -16.03
C LEU A 360 14.62 16.56 -15.18
N ASN A 361 14.60 17.21 -14.02
CA ASN A 361 15.79 17.39 -13.20
C ASN A 361 16.13 16.12 -12.42
N LEU A 362 15.15 15.32 -11.98
CA LEU A 362 15.43 14.02 -11.38
C LEU A 362 16.02 12.99 -12.38
N SER A 363 15.76 13.17 -13.69
CA SER A 363 16.36 12.31 -14.73
C SER A 363 17.89 12.47 -14.87
N GLN A 364 18.53 13.35 -14.10
CA GLN A 364 19.99 13.48 -14.05
C GLN A 364 20.65 12.57 -13.01
N LEU A 365 19.86 11.98 -12.10
CA LEU A 365 20.36 11.09 -11.06
C LEU A 365 20.68 9.74 -11.66
N ASP A 366 21.91 9.27 -11.49
CA ASP A 366 22.33 7.96 -11.99
C ASP A 366 21.91 6.81 -11.06
N HIS A 367 22.05 5.59 -11.58
CA HIS A 367 21.70 4.38 -10.86
C HIS A 367 22.82 3.87 -9.94
N ALA A 368 22.44 3.45 -8.72
CA ALA A 368 23.23 2.52 -7.92
C ALA A 368 22.31 1.50 -7.20
N CYS A 369 22.73 0.23 -7.12
CA CYS A 369 21.98 -0.79 -6.37
C CYS A 369 22.10 -0.63 -4.84
N ASP A 370 23.08 0.17 -4.40
CA ASP A 370 23.26 0.63 -3.02
C ASP A 370 23.11 2.16 -2.93
N ALA A 371 22.14 2.70 -3.67
CA ALA A 371 21.85 4.13 -3.70
C ALA A 371 21.62 4.72 -2.30
N GLU A 372 22.03 5.97 -2.16
CA GLU A 372 21.85 6.76 -0.93
C GLU A 372 20.51 7.47 -0.88
N ASN A 373 19.79 7.53 -2.01
CA ASN A 373 18.55 8.27 -2.13
C ASN A 373 17.42 7.43 -2.72
N VAL A 374 16.20 7.84 -2.39
CA VAL A 374 14.96 7.26 -2.90
C VAL A 374 14.02 8.38 -3.34
N VAL A 375 13.36 8.19 -4.48
CA VAL A 375 12.29 9.07 -4.95
C VAL A 375 10.97 8.58 -4.38
N MET A 376 10.28 9.45 -3.66
CA MET A 376 8.93 9.24 -3.16
C MET A 376 7.97 10.21 -3.86
N PHE A 377 6.69 9.86 -3.93
CA PHE A 377 5.68 10.69 -4.57
C PHE A 377 4.64 11.19 -3.58
N ASP A 378 4.31 12.48 -3.68
CA ASP A 378 3.15 13.09 -3.02
C ASP A 378 2.16 13.51 -4.12
N GLY A 379 1.22 12.60 -4.39
CA GLY A 379 0.43 12.59 -5.59
C GLY A 379 1.34 12.44 -6.80
N ALA A 380 1.54 13.53 -7.52
CA ALA A 380 2.28 13.54 -8.77
C ALA A 380 3.56 14.43 -8.66
N ARG A 381 3.84 14.92 -7.44
CA ARG A 381 5.09 15.60 -7.10
C ARG A 381 6.12 14.57 -6.67
N ALA A 382 7.34 14.69 -7.18
CA ALA A 382 8.45 13.82 -6.79
C ALA A 382 9.31 14.49 -5.71
N LEU A 383 9.72 13.68 -4.72
CA LEU A 383 10.52 14.06 -3.57
C LEU A 383 11.76 13.16 -3.52
N LEU A 384 12.96 13.74 -3.62
CA LEU A 384 14.19 12.97 -3.37
C LEU A 384 14.46 12.95 -1.87
N ASN A 385 14.62 11.77 -1.29
CA ASN A 385 14.90 11.59 0.12
C ASN A 385 16.22 10.83 0.30
N CYS A 386 17.02 11.25 1.27
CA CYS A 386 18.23 10.53 1.68
C CYS A 386 17.87 9.38 2.62
N LEU A 387 18.40 8.19 2.35
CA LEU A 387 18.21 6.97 3.15
C LEU A 387 19.07 6.97 4.42
N ASN A 388 20.23 7.63 4.39
CA ASN A 388 21.11 7.74 5.55
C ASN A 388 21.48 9.22 5.83
N PRO A 389 20.66 9.93 6.62
CA PRO A 389 20.86 11.36 6.89
C PRO A 389 22.12 11.67 7.69
N ASP A 390 22.75 10.69 8.34
CA ASP A 390 23.99 10.89 9.08
C ASP A 390 25.22 10.82 8.14
N HIS A 391 25.03 10.35 6.91
CA HIS A 391 26.07 10.22 5.88
C HIS A 391 25.63 10.96 4.62
N VAL A 392 25.28 12.24 4.75
CA VAL A 392 25.01 13.10 3.59
C VAL A 392 26.35 13.42 2.94
N ASP A 393 26.52 12.99 1.69
CA ASP A 393 27.66 13.41 0.87
C ASP A 393 27.82 14.93 0.95
N THR A 394 29.03 15.38 1.25
CA THR A 394 29.36 16.81 1.33
C THR A 394 29.41 17.47 -0.06
N SER A 395 29.33 16.67 -1.12
CA SER A 395 29.05 17.14 -2.46
C SER A 395 27.75 17.96 -2.48
N ASN A 396 27.89 19.24 -2.83
CA ASN A 396 26.74 20.10 -3.09
C ASN A 396 26.30 20.03 -4.58
N ASP A 397 26.67 18.96 -5.30
CA ASP A 397 26.28 18.68 -6.69
C ASP A 397 25.31 17.50 -6.74
N LEU A 398 24.09 17.78 -7.22
CA LEU A 398 23.02 16.79 -7.35
C LEU A 398 23.43 15.57 -8.18
N ARG A 399 24.33 15.72 -9.16
CA ARG A 399 24.73 14.63 -10.06
C ARG A 399 25.62 13.57 -9.39
N THR A 400 26.18 13.85 -8.21
CA THR A 400 26.94 12.82 -7.47
C THR A 400 26.03 11.87 -6.71
N HIS A 401 24.75 12.22 -6.58
CA HIS A 401 23.77 11.39 -5.91
C HIS A 401 23.15 10.37 -6.86
N THR A 402 22.86 9.21 -6.28
CA THR A 402 22.29 8.07 -7.01
C THR A 402 20.95 7.64 -6.41
N ILE A 403 20.14 7.01 -7.25
CA ILE A 403 18.87 6.33 -6.90
C ILE A 403 18.89 4.90 -7.42
N SER A 404 18.06 4.01 -6.86
CA SER A 404 17.84 2.71 -7.51
C SER A 404 16.75 2.85 -8.57
N TYR A 405 17.01 2.31 -9.77
CA TYR A 405 16.03 2.28 -10.87
C TYR A 405 15.18 1.01 -10.83
N ASP A 406 15.65 0.00 -10.09
CA ASP A 406 15.10 -1.34 -10.10
C ASP A 406 15.09 -1.90 -8.67
N SER A 407 14.40 -3.02 -8.48
CA SER A 407 14.34 -3.75 -7.22
C SER A 407 15.74 -4.12 -6.74
N VAL A 408 16.00 -3.77 -5.49
CA VAL A 408 17.23 -4.11 -4.77
C VAL A 408 17.15 -5.51 -4.16
N ILE A 409 16.10 -6.29 -4.40
CA ILE A 409 15.92 -7.62 -3.78
C ILE A 409 16.59 -8.73 -4.61
N CYS A 410 16.67 -8.55 -5.93
CA CYS A 410 17.23 -9.55 -6.85
C CYS A 410 18.76 -9.61 -6.76
N GLU A 411 19.34 -10.71 -7.24
CA GLU A 411 20.78 -10.94 -7.39
C GLU A 411 21.41 -10.06 -8.49
N THR A 412 22.74 -9.93 -8.48
CA THR A 412 23.44 -8.99 -9.37
C THR A 412 23.22 -9.30 -10.84
N GLU A 413 23.12 -10.58 -11.21
CA GLU A 413 22.89 -10.95 -12.61
C GLU A 413 21.52 -10.46 -13.11
N SER A 414 20.43 -10.76 -12.39
CA SER A 414 19.09 -10.27 -12.73
C SER A 414 19.03 -8.75 -12.78
N ARG A 415 19.55 -8.05 -11.75
CA ARG A 415 19.61 -6.57 -11.76
C ARG A 415 20.35 -6.04 -12.99
N ARG A 416 21.52 -6.61 -13.34
CA ARG A 416 22.28 -6.19 -14.54
C ARG A 416 21.53 -6.49 -15.83
N ARG A 417 20.82 -7.60 -15.92
CA ARG A 417 20.02 -7.98 -17.09
C ARG A 417 18.89 -6.98 -17.31
N THR A 418 18.14 -6.63 -16.27
CA THR A 418 17.08 -5.61 -16.34
C THR A 418 17.65 -4.25 -16.72
N LEU A 419 18.69 -3.78 -16.03
CA LEU A 419 19.34 -2.49 -16.31
C LEU A 419 19.89 -2.41 -17.73
N GLN A 420 20.49 -3.49 -18.23
CA GLN A 420 21.01 -3.55 -19.60
C GLN A 420 19.88 -3.49 -20.64
N SER A 421 18.76 -4.18 -20.40
CA SER A 421 17.62 -4.24 -21.33
C SER A 421 16.78 -2.96 -21.37
N ARG A 422 16.73 -2.19 -20.27
CA ARG A 422 15.90 -0.99 -20.14
C ARG A 422 16.69 0.31 -20.28
N TYR A 423 17.89 0.35 -19.69
CA TYR A 423 18.71 1.56 -19.59
C TYR A 423 20.05 1.43 -20.31
N TYR A 424 20.34 0.30 -20.94
CA TYR A 424 21.47 0.13 -21.84
C TYR A 424 22.86 0.29 -21.18
N PHE A 425 22.97 0.03 -19.88
CA PHE A 425 24.24 0.03 -19.16
C PHE A 425 24.36 -1.17 -18.21
N THR A 426 25.59 -1.48 -17.83
CA THR A 426 25.91 -2.51 -16.84
C THR A 426 26.33 -1.86 -15.52
N CYS A 427 25.59 -2.12 -14.44
CA CYS A 427 25.92 -1.55 -13.14
C CYS A 427 27.24 -2.09 -12.56
N ARG A 428 28.08 -1.17 -12.05
CA ARG A 428 29.37 -1.42 -11.39
C ARG A 428 29.44 -0.78 -9.99
N CYS A 429 28.29 -0.56 -9.35
CA CYS A 429 28.26 -0.07 -7.96
C CYS A 429 28.91 -1.10 -7.02
N ARG A 430 29.25 -0.67 -5.79
CA ARG A 430 29.91 -1.51 -4.79
C ARG A 430 29.17 -2.82 -4.56
N ARG A 431 27.83 -2.77 -4.44
CA ARG A 431 27.01 -3.97 -4.28
C ARG A 431 27.13 -4.94 -5.45
N CYS A 432 27.14 -4.46 -6.69
CA CYS A 432 27.29 -5.31 -7.88
C CYS A 432 28.72 -5.87 -8.06
N LEU A 433 29.69 -5.33 -7.33
CA LEU A 433 31.08 -5.81 -7.33
C LEU A 433 31.38 -6.75 -6.14
N ASP A 434 30.47 -6.83 -5.17
CA ASP A 434 30.57 -7.70 -4.01
C ASP A 434 29.99 -9.07 -4.34
N LEU A 435 30.89 -10.02 -4.64
CA LEU A 435 30.53 -11.39 -5.02
C LEU A 435 30.01 -12.20 -3.82
N ASP A 436 30.39 -11.83 -2.60
CA ASP A 436 30.02 -12.56 -1.39
C ASP A 436 28.54 -12.36 -1.06
N LEU A 437 27.99 -11.16 -1.32
CA LEU A 437 26.56 -10.88 -1.06
C LEU A 437 25.62 -11.80 -1.82
N ASP A 438 25.86 -12.03 -3.11
CA ASP A 438 25.01 -12.92 -3.91
C ASP A 438 25.23 -14.39 -3.53
N ALA A 439 26.47 -14.77 -3.20
CA ALA A 439 26.79 -16.11 -2.71
C ALA A 439 26.09 -16.41 -1.37
N ILE A 440 26.02 -15.42 -0.47
CA ILE A 440 25.26 -15.50 0.78
C ILE A 440 23.75 -15.57 0.50
N ALA A 441 23.23 -14.73 -0.40
CA ALA A 441 21.81 -14.71 -0.74
C ALA A 441 21.31 -16.05 -1.31
N THR A 442 22.18 -16.77 -2.02
CA THR A 442 21.91 -18.10 -2.61
C THR A 442 22.38 -19.27 -1.74
N SER A 443 22.91 -19.00 -0.54
CA SER A 443 23.42 -20.02 0.37
C SER A 443 22.31 -20.75 1.13
N SER A 444 22.64 -21.91 1.71
CA SER A 444 21.75 -22.61 2.63
C SER A 444 22.01 -22.20 4.07
N LYS A 445 20.94 -21.99 4.85
CA LYS A 445 21.06 -21.80 6.30
C LYS A 445 21.68 -23.03 6.96
N CYS A 446 22.59 -22.82 7.92
CA CYS A 446 23.15 -23.92 8.69
C CYS A 446 22.06 -24.75 9.40
N ALA A 447 22.13 -26.07 9.29
CA ALA A 447 21.20 -26.99 9.95
C ALA A 447 21.44 -27.12 11.47
N ASN A 448 22.55 -26.58 12.01
CA ASN A 448 22.84 -26.67 13.43
C ASN A 448 21.98 -25.67 14.23
N SER A 449 21.21 -26.18 15.20
CA SER A 449 20.40 -25.34 16.09
C SER A 449 21.29 -24.39 16.90
N GLY A 450 21.17 -23.09 16.67
CA GLY A 450 21.97 -22.05 17.32
C GLY A 450 23.09 -21.46 16.46
N CYS A 451 23.31 -21.99 15.25
CA CYS A 451 24.22 -21.37 14.30
C CYS A 451 23.43 -20.50 13.31
N ASN A 452 23.78 -19.22 13.22
CA ASN A 452 23.24 -18.30 12.21
C ASN A 452 24.09 -18.25 10.93
N GLY A 453 25.09 -19.13 10.83
CA GLY A 453 25.98 -19.20 9.68
C GLY A 453 25.30 -19.78 8.44
N HIS A 454 26.04 -19.70 7.35
CA HIS A 454 25.60 -19.95 5.99
C HIS A 454 26.50 -21.01 5.37
N VAL A 455 25.93 -21.88 4.55
CA VAL A 455 26.65 -22.92 3.83
C VAL A 455 26.59 -22.56 2.35
N LEU A 456 27.70 -22.04 1.84
CA LEU A 456 27.86 -21.72 0.43
C LEU A 456 28.10 -23.03 -0.35
N LEU A 457 27.49 -23.12 -1.53
CA LEU A 457 27.71 -24.22 -2.45
C LEU A 457 29.10 -24.12 -3.05
N ASP A 458 29.90 -25.15 -2.84
CA ASP A 458 31.08 -25.44 -3.64
C ASP A 458 30.64 -26.29 -4.84
N VAL A 459 30.67 -25.68 -6.04
CA VAL A 459 30.21 -26.31 -7.28
C VAL A 459 31.05 -27.54 -7.65
N GLU A 460 32.33 -27.57 -7.26
CA GLU A 460 33.22 -28.70 -7.58
C GLU A 460 32.87 -29.93 -6.75
N THR A 461 32.52 -29.74 -5.48
CA THR A 461 32.22 -30.85 -4.56
C THR A 461 30.73 -31.15 -4.44
N GLY A 462 29.85 -30.20 -4.80
CA GLY A 462 28.40 -30.26 -4.57
C GLY A 462 28.00 -30.03 -3.11
N GLY A 463 28.96 -29.85 -2.21
CA GLY A 463 28.76 -29.63 -0.79
C GLY A 463 29.16 -28.23 -0.35
N GLY A 464 29.46 -28.06 0.93
CA GLY A 464 29.93 -26.80 1.50
C GLY A 464 30.25 -26.91 2.98
N ARG A 465 30.80 -25.84 3.56
CA ARG A 465 31.00 -25.72 5.02
C ARG A 465 30.31 -24.47 5.53
N CYS A 466 29.73 -24.59 6.72
CA CYS A 466 29.17 -23.44 7.42
C CYS A 466 30.27 -22.44 7.80
N ASP A 467 30.11 -21.18 7.42
CA ASP A 467 31.03 -20.08 7.79
C ASP A 467 31.06 -19.79 9.32
N GLY A 468 30.01 -20.15 10.05
CA GLY A 468 29.90 -19.91 11.49
C GLY A 468 30.39 -21.07 12.36
N CYS A 469 30.06 -22.32 12.01
CA CYS A 469 30.40 -23.50 12.84
C CYS A 469 31.28 -24.54 12.15
N SER A 470 31.71 -24.27 10.91
CA SER A 470 32.57 -25.14 10.09
C SER A 470 32.01 -26.54 9.80
N LYS A 471 30.75 -26.82 10.16
CA LYS A 471 30.09 -28.09 9.87
C LYS A 471 29.98 -28.27 8.35
N ALA A 472 30.47 -29.41 7.86
CA ALA A 472 30.35 -29.78 6.46
C ALA A 472 28.92 -30.25 6.12
N VAL A 473 28.50 -29.95 4.90
CA VAL A 473 27.31 -30.47 4.25
C VAL A 473 27.77 -31.10 2.95
N ASP A 474 27.52 -32.39 2.76
CA ASP A 474 28.10 -33.15 1.66
C ASP A 474 27.37 -32.93 0.33
N ASP A 475 26.07 -32.64 0.37
CA ASP A 475 25.24 -32.42 -0.82
C ASP A 475 24.23 -31.30 -0.60
N LEU A 476 24.38 -30.22 -1.37
CA LEU A 476 23.50 -29.05 -1.39
C LEU A 476 22.64 -28.99 -2.65
N TRP A 477 22.86 -29.86 -3.64
CA TRP A 477 22.11 -29.85 -4.90
C TRP A 477 20.59 -29.99 -4.72
N PRO A 478 20.06 -30.77 -3.75
CA PRO A 478 18.62 -30.80 -3.50
C PRO A 478 18.03 -29.41 -3.18
N SER A 479 18.72 -28.62 -2.35
CA SER A 479 18.30 -27.26 -2.00
C SER A 479 18.38 -26.33 -3.20
N VAL A 480 19.47 -26.39 -3.97
CA VAL A 480 19.67 -25.59 -5.18
C VAL A 480 18.62 -25.91 -6.24
N ASN A 481 18.34 -27.19 -6.47
CA ASN A 481 17.32 -27.61 -7.43
C ASN A 481 15.92 -27.15 -7.01
N LEU A 482 15.62 -27.14 -5.71
CA LEU A 482 14.36 -26.60 -5.22
C LEU A 482 14.26 -25.09 -5.47
N MET A 483 15.32 -24.33 -5.18
CA MET A 483 15.38 -22.89 -5.43
C MET A 483 15.15 -22.57 -6.91
N LEU A 484 15.91 -23.19 -7.82
CA LEU A 484 15.79 -23.00 -9.27
C LEU A 484 14.41 -23.39 -9.79
N LYS A 485 13.80 -24.44 -9.23
CA LYS A 485 12.44 -24.85 -9.60
C LYS A 485 11.40 -23.80 -9.20
N VAL A 486 11.54 -23.20 -8.02
CA VAL A 486 10.62 -22.15 -7.54
C VAL A 486 10.81 -20.87 -8.37
N GLU A 487 12.04 -20.47 -8.65
CA GLU A 487 12.37 -19.32 -9.49
C GLU A 487 11.71 -19.45 -10.87
N LYS A 488 11.92 -20.59 -11.56
CA LYS A 488 11.28 -20.87 -12.85
C LYS A 488 9.75 -20.84 -12.80
N GLN A 489 9.16 -21.23 -11.67
CA GLN A 489 7.71 -21.16 -11.48
C GLN A 489 7.23 -19.73 -11.30
N ASN A 490 8.00 -18.89 -10.60
CA ASN A 490 7.70 -17.46 -10.45
C ASN A 490 7.80 -16.74 -11.80
N ASP A 491 8.88 -16.95 -12.57
CA ASP A 491 9.03 -16.35 -13.90
C ASP A 491 7.85 -16.69 -14.82
N ALA A 492 7.44 -17.96 -14.82
CA ALA A 492 6.30 -18.42 -15.62
C ALA A 492 4.94 -17.86 -15.13
N LEU A 493 4.84 -17.41 -13.88
CA LEU A 493 3.68 -16.71 -13.36
C LEU A 493 3.70 -15.24 -13.77
N GLU A 494 4.86 -14.58 -13.72
CA GLU A 494 5.03 -13.20 -14.17
C GLU A 494 4.73 -13.04 -15.66
N GLU A 495 5.18 -13.97 -16.51
CA GLU A 495 4.87 -13.96 -17.95
C GLU A 495 3.37 -14.13 -18.26
N ARG A 496 2.56 -14.62 -17.32
CA ARG A 496 1.10 -14.74 -17.49
C ARG A 496 0.34 -13.48 -17.08
N ILE A 497 0.99 -12.53 -16.41
CA ILE A 497 0.37 -11.26 -16.06
C ILE A 497 0.25 -10.45 -17.37
N PRO A 498 -0.96 -9.96 -17.74
CA PRO A 498 -1.13 -9.22 -18.99
C PRO A 498 -0.12 -8.08 -19.11
N GLU A 499 0.58 -8.01 -20.26
CA GLU A 499 1.62 -7.03 -20.58
C GLU A 499 1.16 -5.56 -20.42
N GLU A 500 -0.15 -5.31 -20.32
CA GLU A 500 -0.72 -3.99 -20.04
C GLU A 500 -0.21 -3.38 -18.71
N MET A 501 0.25 -4.20 -17.75
CA MET A 501 0.94 -3.72 -16.54
C MET A 501 2.45 -3.53 -16.72
N ASN A 502 3.05 -4.10 -17.75
CA ASN A 502 4.50 -4.34 -17.83
C ASN A 502 5.26 -3.32 -18.71
N ILE A 503 4.58 -2.30 -19.24
CA ILE A 503 5.28 -1.23 -19.97
C ILE A 503 6.15 -0.39 -19.01
N LEU A 504 5.95 -0.51 -17.68
CA LEU A 504 6.65 0.29 -16.68
C LEU A 504 7.10 -0.41 -15.40
N SER A 505 6.69 -1.66 -15.11
CA SER A 505 7.32 -2.41 -13.99
C SER A 505 8.80 -2.62 -14.24
#